data_AF-A0A9Q1ISA4-F1
#
_entry.id   AF-A0A9Q1ISA4-F1
#
_cell.length_a   1.000
_cell.length_b   1.000
_cell.length_c   1.000
_cell.angle_alpha   90.00
_cell.angle_beta   90.00
_cell.angle_gamma   90.00
#
_symmetry.space_group_name_H-M   'P 1'
#
loop_
_entity.id
_entity.type
_entity.pdbx_description
1 polymer ?
#
loop_
_entity_poly.entity_id
_entity_poly.type
_entity_poly.pdbx_seq_one_letter_code
_entity_poly.pdbx_strand_id
1 'polypeptide(L)'
;MEAPVSVSELDVRRWRDEERLLAEHKQRPKGSVSKLKREYVLLLLHRHNIGLNDNLTALERKLKIPVRWEISDPALVATLRDMDMQDRTQLLSTARAEAKERSLKRRAIDALTLKDRALEESGMVLQEMRAVIEYLHLQHAVVKKAVDDHHHQSGQRAALIKHTIHLEKRLHMATNMFSAFIELPTPPAFYLETLDSVFVPPSSEVLEQDDEEEDELEEEEEENLRWG
;
A
#
# COMPACT_ATOMS: atom_id res chain seq x y z
N MET A 1 31.24 5.66 -7.78
CA MET A 1 31.05 4.45 -8.61
C MET A 1 29.85 3.73 -8.01
N GLU A 2 28.68 3.82 -8.63
CA GLU A 2 27.49 3.06 -8.19
C GLU A 2 27.73 1.57 -8.45
N ALA A 3 27.59 0.76 -7.41
CA ALA A 3 27.67 -0.69 -7.53
C ALA A 3 26.46 -1.21 -8.35
N PRO A 4 26.65 -2.20 -9.24
CA PRO A 4 25.53 -2.79 -9.97
C PRO A 4 24.55 -3.44 -8.99
N VAL A 5 23.27 -3.08 -9.14
CA VAL A 5 22.16 -3.62 -8.34
C VAL A 5 22.16 -5.14 -8.46
N SER A 6 22.30 -5.83 -7.32
CA SER A 6 22.26 -7.29 -7.25
C SER A 6 20.82 -7.76 -7.48
N VAL A 7 20.55 -8.27 -8.68
CA VAL A 7 19.26 -8.90 -9.01
C VAL A 7 19.22 -10.29 -8.38
N SER A 8 18.17 -10.59 -7.60
CA SER A 8 18.04 -11.89 -6.95
C SER A 8 17.73 -12.99 -7.98
N GLU A 9 18.12 -14.25 -7.72
CA GLU A 9 17.75 -15.38 -8.60
C GLU A 9 16.23 -15.54 -8.73
N LEU A 10 15.47 -15.14 -7.71
CA LEU A 10 14.01 -15.15 -7.72
C LEU A 10 13.45 -14.15 -8.75
N ASP A 11 14.07 -12.97 -8.88
CA ASP A 11 13.68 -11.96 -9.86
C ASP A 11 14.01 -12.41 -11.29
N VAL A 12 15.14 -13.09 -11.49
CA VAL A 12 15.49 -13.67 -12.78
C VAL A 12 14.49 -14.77 -13.18
N ARG A 13 14.03 -15.59 -12.24
CA ARG A 13 12.99 -16.61 -12.51
C ARG A 13 11.66 -15.96 -12.86
N ARG A 14 11.22 -14.97 -12.07
CA ARG A 14 10.00 -14.20 -12.37
C ARG A 14 10.06 -13.57 -13.76
N TRP A 15 11.20 -12.98 -14.12
CA TRP A 15 11.39 -12.39 -15.44
C TRP A 15 11.30 -13.41 -16.58
N ARG A 16 11.92 -14.59 -16.43
CA ARG A 16 11.81 -15.66 -17.43
C ARG A 16 10.38 -16.19 -17.57
N ASP A 17 9.64 -16.28 -16.49
CA ASP A 17 8.25 -16.76 -16.52
C ASP A 17 7.32 -15.70 -17.12
N GLU A 18 7.54 -14.41 -16.83
CA GLU A 18 6.87 -13.29 -17.52
C GLU A 18 7.20 -13.26 -19.02
N GLU A 19 8.45 -13.47 -19.42
CA GLU A 19 8.84 -13.59 -20.84
C GLU A 19 8.13 -14.75 -21.53
N ARG A 20 8.01 -15.90 -20.84
CA ARG A 20 7.31 -17.08 -21.37
C ARG A 20 5.83 -16.80 -21.59
N LEU A 21 5.18 -16.18 -20.62
CA LEU A 21 3.77 -15.77 -20.71
C LEU A 21 3.56 -14.73 -21.83
N LEU A 22 4.47 -13.77 -21.98
CA LEU A 22 4.43 -12.80 -23.07
C LEU A 22 4.67 -13.45 -24.44
N ALA A 23 5.54 -14.45 -24.53
CA ALA A 23 5.79 -15.20 -25.76
C ALA A 23 4.57 -16.06 -26.16
N GLU A 24 3.89 -16.67 -25.19
CA GLU A 24 2.62 -17.38 -25.40
C GLU A 24 1.51 -16.42 -25.85
N HIS A 25 1.46 -15.21 -25.29
CA HIS A 25 0.49 -14.18 -25.68
C HIS A 25 0.79 -13.54 -27.05
N LYS A 26 2.04 -13.61 -27.54
CA LYS A 26 2.44 -13.18 -28.89
C LYS A 26 2.10 -14.21 -29.97
N GLN A 27 1.92 -15.48 -29.61
CA GLN A 27 1.36 -16.44 -30.57
C GLN A 27 -0.12 -16.08 -30.79
N ARG A 28 -0.49 -15.78 -32.04
CA ARG A 28 -1.91 -15.66 -32.39
C ARG A 28 -2.62 -16.90 -31.86
N PRO A 29 -3.71 -16.76 -31.09
CA PRO A 29 -4.46 -17.91 -30.63
C PRO A 29 -4.79 -18.77 -31.85
N LYS A 30 -4.45 -20.05 -31.78
CA LYS A 30 -4.81 -21.04 -32.81
C LYS A 30 -6.34 -20.96 -32.98
N GLY A 31 -6.81 -20.39 -34.09
CA GLY A 31 -8.24 -20.06 -34.29
C GLY A 31 -8.56 -18.57 -34.51
N SER A 32 -7.57 -17.68 -34.57
CA SER A 32 -7.82 -16.28 -34.93
C SER A 32 -8.35 -16.15 -36.36
N VAL A 33 -9.55 -15.55 -36.49
CA VAL A 33 -10.21 -15.24 -37.77
C VAL A 33 -9.33 -14.24 -38.50
N SER A 34 -8.95 -14.57 -39.73
CA SER A 34 -8.13 -13.68 -40.53
C SER A 34 -8.85 -12.36 -40.78
N LYS A 35 -8.09 -11.26 -40.87
CA LYS A 35 -8.62 -9.92 -41.15
C LYS A 35 -9.53 -9.91 -42.39
N LEU A 36 -9.13 -10.62 -43.45
CA LEU A 36 -9.92 -10.75 -44.68
C LEU A 36 -11.24 -11.49 -44.48
N LYS A 37 -11.26 -12.58 -43.69
CA LYS A 37 -12.52 -13.29 -43.37
C LYS A 37 -13.44 -12.41 -42.52
N ARG A 38 -12.88 -11.69 -41.54
CA ARG A 38 -13.61 -10.76 -40.68
C ARG A 38 -14.26 -9.64 -41.50
N GLU A 39 -13.50 -9.04 -42.41
CA GLU A 39 -13.98 -8.01 -43.35
C GLU A 39 -15.06 -8.54 -44.29
N TYR A 40 -14.86 -9.74 -44.86
CA TYR A 40 -15.85 -10.39 -45.71
C TYR A 40 -17.18 -10.62 -44.99
N VAL A 41 -17.14 -11.18 -43.76
CA VAL A 41 -18.34 -11.42 -42.95
C VAL A 41 -19.07 -10.11 -42.63
N LEU A 42 -18.35 -9.05 -42.23
CA LEU A 42 -18.95 -7.75 -41.94
C LEU A 42 -19.63 -7.15 -43.19
N LEU A 43 -18.97 -7.19 -44.35
CA LEU A 43 -19.56 -6.72 -45.61
C LEU A 43 -20.75 -7.57 -46.05
N LEU A 44 -20.70 -8.88 -45.81
CA LEU A 44 -21.77 -9.80 -46.14
C LEU A 44 -23.03 -9.51 -45.30
N LEU A 45 -22.86 -9.18 -44.02
CA LEU A 45 -23.96 -8.76 -43.14
C LEU A 45 -24.56 -7.40 -43.54
N HIS A 46 -23.76 -6.50 -44.11
CA HIS A 46 -24.20 -5.15 -44.54
C HIS A 46 -24.54 -5.07 -46.04
N ARG A 47 -24.67 -6.21 -46.73
CA ARG A 47 -24.80 -6.31 -48.20
C ARG A 47 -25.98 -5.57 -48.83
N HIS A 48 -26.97 -5.15 -48.03
CA HIS A 48 -28.12 -4.37 -48.51
C HIS A 48 -27.75 -2.94 -48.93
N ASN A 49 -26.54 -2.47 -48.63
CA ASN A 49 -26.04 -1.20 -49.12
C ASN A 49 -25.51 -1.30 -50.56
N ILE A 50 -26.11 -0.52 -51.46
CA ILE A 50 -25.71 -0.39 -52.87
C ILE A 50 -24.25 0.08 -52.94
N GLY A 51 -23.38 -0.71 -53.57
CA GLY A 51 -21.95 -0.41 -53.73
C GLY A 51 -20.98 -1.33 -52.98
N LEU A 52 -21.47 -2.23 -52.13
CA LEU A 52 -20.61 -3.23 -51.43
C LEU A 52 -20.39 -4.53 -52.23
N ASN A 53 -21.13 -4.72 -53.33
CA ASN A 53 -21.12 -5.98 -54.08
C ASN A 53 -19.75 -6.25 -54.74
N ASP A 54 -19.12 -5.23 -55.33
CA ASP A 54 -17.81 -5.38 -55.99
C ASP A 54 -16.69 -5.72 -54.99
N ASN A 55 -16.78 -5.15 -53.79
CA ASN A 55 -15.86 -5.43 -52.68
C ASN A 55 -16.02 -6.87 -52.18
N LEU A 56 -17.26 -7.35 -52.04
CA LEU A 56 -17.57 -8.74 -51.72
C LEU A 56 -16.98 -9.70 -52.76
N THR A 57 -17.20 -9.43 -54.06
CA THR A 57 -16.67 -10.29 -55.13
C THR A 57 -15.14 -10.29 -55.20
N ALA A 58 -14.51 -9.16 -54.87
CA ALA A 58 -13.05 -9.09 -54.75
C ALA A 58 -12.53 -9.92 -53.55
N LEU A 59 -13.22 -9.89 -52.41
CA LEU A 59 -12.87 -10.69 -51.23
C LEU A 59 -13.14 -12.18 -51.43
N GLU A 60 -14.22 -12.55 -52.11
CA GLU A 60 -14.54 -13.94 -52.47
C GLU A 60 -13.42 -14.57 -53.30
N ARG A 61 -12.90 -13.83 -54.30
CA ARG A 61 -11.72 -14.26 -55.08
C ARG A 61 -10.47 -14.43 -54.22
N LYS A 62 -10.19 -13.49 -53.31
CA LYS A 62 -9.02 -13.55 -52.41
C LYS A 62 -9.11 -14.71 -51.42
N LEU A 63 -10.31 -14.96 -50.89
CA LEU A 63 -10.59 -16.02 -49.91
C LEU A 63 -10.87 -17.37 -50.56
N LYS A 64 -10.93 -17.43 -51.91
CA LYS A 64 -11.28 -18.62 -52.69
C LYS A 64 -12.64 -19.20 -52.31
N ILE A 65 -13.61 -18.33 -52.08
CA ILE A 65 -14.99 -18.70 -51.76
C ILE A 65 -15.72 -18.94 -53.09
N PRO A 66 -16.16 -20.19 -53.38
CA PRO A 66 -16.75 -20.52 -54.68
C PRO A 66 -18.19 -20.01 -54.83
N VAL A 67 -18.94 -19.96 -53.72
CA VAL A 67 -20.33 -19.50 -53.66
C VAL A 67 -20.47 -18.58 -52.46
N ARG A 68 -21.15 -17.45 -52.65
CA ARG A 68 -21.41 -16.48 -51.58
C ARG A 68 -22.18 -17.16 -50.44
N TRP A 69 -21.70 -16.94 -49.22
CA TRP A 69 -22.33 -17.51 -48.03
C TRP A 69 -23.71 -16.90 -47.79
N GLU A 70 -24.64 -17.75 -47.39
CA GLU A 70 -25.95 -17.34 -46.87
C GLU A 70 -25.91 -17.22 -45.35
N ILE A 71 -26.93 -16.60 -44.75
CA ILE A 71 -27.02 -16.39 -43.29
C ILE A 71 -26.97 -17.73 -42.54
N SER A 72 -27.53 -18.79 -43.14
CA SER A 72 -27.56 -20.15 -42.60
C SER A 72 -26.29 -20.97 -42.89
N ASP A 73 -25.31 -20.41 -43.60
CA ASP A 73 -24.09 -21.13 -43.98
C ASP A 73 -23.26 -21.50 -42.73
N PRO A 74 -22.92 -22.79 -42.51
CA PRO A 74 -22.11 -23.21 -41.37
C PRO A 74 -20.77 -22.49 -41.27
N ALA A 75 -20.13 -22.16 -42.39
CA ALA A 75 -18.84 -21.47 -42.42
C ALA A 75 -18.96 -20.01 -41.96
N LEU A 76 -20.07 -19.34 -42.31
CA LEU A 76 -20.38 -18.00 -41.82
C LEU A 76 -20.64 -18.03 -40.31
N VAL A 77 -21.50 -18.94 -39.85
CA VAL A 77 -21.86 -19.08 -38.43
C VAL A 77 -20.63 -19.39 -37.59
N ALA A 78 -19.76 -20.30 -38.04
CA ALA A 78 -18.50 -20.61 -37.35
C ALA A 78 -17.59 -19.37 -37.27
N THR A 79 -17.42 -18.65 -38.38
CA THR A 79 -16.58 -17.44 -38.40
C THR A 79 -17.12 -16.35 -37.47
N LEU A 80 -18.45 -16.17 -37.40
CA LEU A 80 -19.09 -15.24 -36.48
C LEU A 80 -18.87 -15.61 -35.01
N ARG A 81 -18.98 -16.89 -34.66
CA ARG A 81 -18.68 -17.39 -33.30
C ARG A 81 -17.22 -17.14 -32.93
N ASP A 82 -16.29 -17.40 -33.86
CA ASP A 82 -14.87 -17.17 -33.60
C ASP A 82 -14.55 -15.67 -33.46
N MET A 83 -15.23 -14.80 -34.22
CA MET A 83 -15.13 -13.33 -34.08
C MET A 83 -15.65 -12.87 -32.72
N ASP A 84 -16.84 -13.30 -32.32
CA ASP A 84 -17.45 -12.96 -31.04
C ASP A 84 -16.57 -13.42 -29.87
N MET A 85 -16.07 -14.66 -29.93
CA MET A 85 -15.16 -15.20 -28.93
C MET A 85 -13.88 -14.36 -28.81
N GLN A 86 -13.26 -13.98 -29.94
CA GLN A 86 -12.08 -13.11 -29.93
C GLN A 86 -12.38 -11.75 -29.30
N ASP A 87 -13.49 -11.13 -29.68
CA ASP A 87 -13.88 -9.81 -29.20
C ASP A 87 -14.16 -9.87 -27.69
N ARG A 88 -14.85 -10.91 -27.20
CA ARG A 88 -15.07 -11.16 -25.78
C ARG A 88 -13.76 -11.40 -25.03
N THR A 89 -12.85 -12.20 -25.56
CA THR A 89 -11.53 -12.43 -24.94
C THR A 89 -10.72 -11.13 -24.85
N GLN A 90 -10.74 -10.31 -25.90
CA GLN A 90 -10.03 -9.03 -25.92
C GLN A 90 -10.64 -8.02 -24.93
N LEU A 91 -11.97 -7.97 -24.82
CA LEU A 91 -12.64 -7.13 -23.83
C LEU A 91 -12.29 -7.57 -22.41
N LEU A 92 -12.30 -8.87 -22.13
CA LEU A 92 -11.93 -9.41 -20.82
C LEU A 92 -10.45 -9.14 -20.48
N SER A 93 -9.53 -9.31 -21.43
CA SER A 93 -8.12 -9.00 -21.19
C SER A 93 -7.89 -7.51 -20.92
N THR A 94 -8.57 -6.64 -21.67
CA THR A 94 -8.52 -5.19 -21.47
C THR A 94 -9.10 -4.80 -20.12
N ALA A 95 -10.28 -5.30 -19.76
CA ALA A 95 -10.90 -5.05 -18.47
C ALA A 95 -10.02 -5.50 -17.29
N ARG A 96 -9.36 -6.67 -17.41
CA ARG A 96 -8.41 -7.16 -16.40
C ARG A 96 -7.18 -6.25 -16.28
N ALA A 97 -6.63 -5.80 -17.41
CA ALA A 97 -5.48 -4.89 -17.42
C ALA A 97 -5.84 -3.56 -16.74
N GLU A 98 -6.98 -2.96 -17.09
CA GLU A 98 -7.45 -1.74 -16.45
C GLU A 98 -7.73 -1.91 -14.96
N ALA A 99 -8.34 -3.02 -14.55
CA ALA A 99 -8.61 -3.29 -13.14
C ALA A 99 -7.30 -3.40 -12.34
N LYS A 100 -6.29 -4.08 -12.90
CA LYS A 100 -4.94 -4.15 -12.31
C LYS A 100 -4.28 -2.77 -12.22
N GLU A 101 -4.42 -1.94 -13.25
CA GLU A 101 -3.87 -0.59 -13.23
C GLU A 101 -4.55 0.29 -12.17
N ARG A 102 -5.89 0.24 -12.07
CA ARG A 102 -6.65 0.97 -11.04
C ARG A 102 -6.25 0.51 -9.63
N SER A 103 -6.06 -0.78 -9.41
CA SER A 103 -5.65 -1.30 -8.10
C SER A 103 -4.21 -0.92 -7.75
N LEU A 104 -3.29 -0.85 -8.72
CA LEU A 104 -1.94 -0.36 -8.52
C LEU A 104 -1.93 1.14 -8.19
N LYS A 105 -2.70 1.95 -8.92
CA LYS A 105 -2.86 3.38 -8.64
C LYS A 105 -3.41 3.61 -7.24
N ARG A 106 -4.42 2.84 -6.82
CA ARG A 106 -4.99 2.96 -5.48
C ARG A 106 -3.96 2.63 -4.40
N ARG A 107 -3.24 1.51 -4.53
CA ARG A 107 -2.16 1.15 -3.59
C ARG A 107 -1.07 2.20 -3.51
N ALA A 108 -0.69 2.82 -4.63
CA ALA A 108 0.29 3.89 -4.64
C ALA A 108 -0.19 5.13 -3.86
N ILE A 109 -1.48 5.50 -4.03
CA ILE A 109 -2.09 6.58 -3.26
C ILE A 109 -2.11 6.24 -1.77
N ASP A 110 -2.60 5.06 -1.41
CA ASP A 110 -2.70 4.63 -0.01
C ASP A 110 -1.31 4.64 0.66
N ALA A 111 -0.27 4.15 -0.02
CA ALA A 111 1.11 4.18 0.47
C ALA A 111 1.65 5.61 0.66
N LEU A 112 1.36 6.54 -0.26
CA LEU A 112 1.74 7.94 -0.10
C LEU A 112 1.01 8.58 1.09
N THR A 113 -0.29 8.35 1.22
CA THR A 113 -1.06 8.91 2.35
C THR A 113 -0.58 8.37 3.70
N LEU A 114 -0.23 7.09 3.77
CA LEU A 114 0.31 6.49 4.99
C LEU A 114 1.67 7.09 5.34
N LYS A 115 2.54 7.30 4.35
CA LYS A 115 3.83 7.95 4.53
C LYS A 115 3.66 9.39 5.04
N ASP A 116 2.80 10.17 4.40
CA ASP A 116 2.57 11.58 4.79
C ASP A 116 2.03 11.67 6.22
N ARG A 117 1.09 10.78 6.57
CA ARG A 117 0.56 10.67 7.93
C ARG A 117 1.63 10.29 8.95
N ALA A 118 2.48 9.31 8.64
CA ALA A 118 3.57 8.91 9.53
C ALA A 118 4.59 10.05 9.75
N LEU A 119 4.87 10.86 8.72
CA LEU A 119 5.72 12.04 8.84
C LEU A 119 5.07 13.12 9.72
N GLU A 120 3.77 13.36 9.56
CA GLU A 120 3.02 14.30 10.40
C GLU A 120 3.00 13.85 11.87
N GLU A 121 2.65 12.58 12.13
CA GLU A 121 2.64 12.00 13.47
C GLU A 121 4.03 12.04 14.12
N SER A 122 5.09 11.73 13.37
CA SER A 122 6.46 11.89 13.85
C SER A 122 6.77 13.34 14.23
N GLY A 123 6.36 14.31 13.41
CA GLY A 123 6.50 15.74 13.71
C GLY A 123 5.77 16.15 15.00
N MET A 124 4.53 15.69 15.18
CA MET A 124 3.73 15.96 16.38
C MET A 124 4.39 15.37 17.63
N VAL A 125 4.84 14.11 17.57
CA VAL A 125 5.52 13.45 18.69
C VAL A 125 6.81 14.19 19.08
N LEU A 126 7.61 14.63 18.11
CA LEU A 126 8.82 15.42 18.38
C LEU A 126 8.48 16.75 19.08
N GLN A 127 7.38 17.40 18.68
CA GLN A 127 6.89 18.62 19.33
C GLN A 127 6.41 18.35 20.77
N GLU A 128 5.70 17.26 21.00
CA GLU A 128 5.26 16.84 22.33
C GLU A 128 6.44 16.52 23.25
N MET A 129 7.45 15.80 22.75
CA MET A 129 8.68 15.53 23.50
C MET A 129 9.36 16.82 23.95
N ARG A 130 9.44 17.84 23.07
CA ARG A 130 9.96 19.17 23.43
C ARG A 130 9.09 19.84 24.49
N ALA A 131 7.77 19.85 24.31
CA ALA A 131 6.83 20.46 25.25
C ALA A 131 6.92 19.83 26.65
N VAL A 132 7.12 18.51 26.75
CA VAL A 132 7.32 17.81 28.04
C VAL A 132 8.60 18.30 28.72
N ILE A 133 9.71 18.41 28.00
CA ILE A 133 10.97 18.88 28.56
C ILE A 133 10.88 20.33 29.01
N GLU A 134 10.30 21.20 28.17
CA GLU A 134 10.09 22.61 28.51
C GLU A 134 9.21 22.77 29.75
N TYR A 135 8.13 21.99 29.85
CA TYR A 135 7.25 21.99 31.02
C TYR A 135 7.98 21.56 32.29
N LEU A 136 8.78 20.50 32.23
CA LEU A 136 9.57 20.04 33.38
C LEU A 136 10.64 21.05 33.80
N HIS A 137 11.29 21.72 32.84
CA HIS A 137 12.21 22.82 33.14
C HIS A 137 11.50 24.00 33.80
N LEU A 138 10.31 24.37 33.32
CA LEU A 138 9.51 25.44 33.92
C LEU A 138 9.11 25.11 35.35
N GLN A 139 8.60 23.89 35.59
CA GLN A 139 8.28 23.41 36.94
C GLN A 139 9.50 23.47 37.85
N HIS A 140 10.66 22.99 37.38
CA HIS A 140 11.91 23.05 38.14
C HIS A 140 12.29 24.49 38.50
N ALA A 141 12.23 25.42 37.54
CA ALA A 141 12.55 26.82 37.77
C ALA A 141 11.62 27.49 38.80
N VAL A 142 10.32 27.21 38.74
CA VAL A 142 9.33 27.75 39.69
C VAL A 142 9.58 27.21 41.10
N VAL A 143 9.79 25.89 41.25
CA VAL A 143 10.03 25.26 42.55
C VAL A 143 11.37 25.71 43.13
N LYS A 144 12.41 25.83 42.29
CA LYS A 144 13.71 26.34 42.71
C LYS A 144 13.60 27.77 43.25
N LYS A 145 12.88 28.65 42.54
CA LYS A 145 12.61 30.00 43.03
C LYS A 145 11.89 29.99 44.38
N ALA A 146 10.91 29.09 44.57
CA ALA A 146 10.22 28.95 45.86
C ALA A 146 11.16 28.42 46.98
N VAL A 147 12.12 27.54 46.68
CA VAL A 147 13.15 27.12 47.63
C VAL A 147 14.02 28.31 48.06
N ASP A 148 14.32 29.20 47.12
CA ASP A 148 15.08 30.42 47.38
C ASP A 148 14.27 31.43 48.20
N ASP A 149 12.98 31.61 47.91
CA ASP A 149 12.11 32.55 48.65
C ASP A 149 11.82 32.09 50.10
N HIS A 150 11.74 30.77 50.36
CA HIS A 150 11.41 30.20 51.69
C HIS A 150 12.63 29.84 52.56
N HIS A 151 13.72 30.61 52.49
CA HIS A 151 14.95 30.35 53.24
C HIS A 151 14.79 30.19 54.77
N HIS A 152 13.82 30.85 55.39
CA HIS A 152 13.63 30.87 56.85
C HIS A 152 12.65 29.81 57.40
N GLN A 153 11.96 29.05 56.54
CA GLN A 153 10.96 28.05 56.95
C GLN A 153 11.47 26.63 56.65
N SER A 154 12.28 26.10 57.56
CA SER A 154 13.05 24.87 57.36
C SER A 154 12.22 23.65 56.91
N GLY A 155 11.02 23.45 57.48
CA GLY A 155 10.14 22.34 57.10
C GLY A 155 9.54 22.46 55.70
N GLN A 156 9.07 23.65 55.31
CA GLN A 156 8.54 23.89 53.97
C GLN A 156 9.66 23.84 52.92
N ARG A 157 10.82 24.42 53.25
CA ARG A 157 12.02 24.34 52.41
C ARG A 157 12.47 22.91 52.18
N ALA A 158 12.47 22.05 53.20
CA ALA A 158 12.83 20.64 53.05
C ALA A 158 11.86 19.88 52.13
N ALA A 159 10.56 20.16 52.21
CA ALA A 159 9.56 19.59 51.31
C ALA A 159 9.77 20.04 49.85
N LEU A 160 10.05 21.33 49.63
CA LEU A 160 10.33 21.88 48.30
C LEU A 160 11.63 21.31 47.72
N ILE A 161 12.70 21.18 48.50
CA ILE A 161 13.96 20.54 48.04
C ILE A 161 13.72 19.08 47.63
N LYS A 162 12.95 18.32 48.41
CA LYS A 162 12.57 16.94 48.05
C LYS A 162 11.81 16.90 46.73
N HIS A 163 10.95 17.88 46.48
CA HIS A 163 10.22 18.02 45.22
C HIS A 163 11.15 18.39 44.06
N THR A 164 12.10 19.31 44.25
CA THR A 164 13.14 19.65 43.27
C THR A 164 13.96 18.43 42.87
N ILE A 165 14.40 17.61 43.82
CA ILE A 165 15.14 16.36 43.54
C ILE A 165 14.30 15.42 42.66
N HIS A 166 12.99 15.31 42.92
CA HIS A 166 12.11 14.48 42.10
C HIS A 166 11.96 15.02 40.67
N LEU A 167 11.86 16.34 40.50
CA LEU A 167 11.82 16.98 39.19
C LEU A 167 13.13 16.81 38.42
N GLU A 168 14.28 16.95 39.08
CA GLU A 168 15.60 16.71 38.46
C GLU A 168 15.74 15.27 37.98
N LYS A 169 15.30 14.27 38.78
CA LYS A 169 15.29 12.86 38.36
C LYS A 169 14.41 12.64 37.13
N ARG A 170 13.19 13.18 37.14
CA ARG A 170 12.26 13.07 36.00
C ARG A 170 12.80 13.75 34.75
N LEU A 171 13.42 14.92 34.90
CA LEU A 171 14.03 15.64 33.80
C LEU A 171 15.22 14.89 33.22
N HIS A 172 16.08 14.31 34.07
CA HIS A 172 17.19 13.48 33.62
C HIS A 172 16.70 12.23 32.87
N MET A 173 15.69 11.53 33.40
CA MET A 173 15.07 10.39 32.72
C MET A 173 14.46 10.80 31.36
N ALA A 174 13.67 11.86 31.32
CA ALA A 174 13.05 12.35 30.08
C ALA A 174 14.11 12.78 29.06
N THR A 175 15.16 13.49 29.49
CA THR A 175 16.26 13.91 28.62
C THR A 175 16.98 12.70 28.04
N ASN A 176 17.30 11.69 28.85
CA ASN A 176 17.97 10.48 28.36
C ASN A 176 17.08 9.72 27.37
N MET A 177 15.78 9.56 27.65
CA MET A 177 14.84 8.89 26.75
C MET A 177 14.69 9.63 25.42
N PHE A 178 14.66 10.96 25.43
CA PHE A 178 14.42 11.77 24.24
C PHE A 178 15.69 12.18 23.50
N SER A 179 16.88 12.02 24.11
CA SER A 179 18.17 12.40 23.52
C SER A 179 18.49 11.70 22.21
N ALA A 180 17.92 10.52 21.98
CA ALA A 180 18.05 9.79 20.72
C ALA A 180 17.25 10.43 19.56
N PHE A 181 16.27 11.29 19.86
CA PHE A 181 15.30 11.80 18.90
C PHE A 181 15.33 13.33 18.76
N ILE A 182 15.70 14.07 19.81
CA ILE A 182 15.76 15.53 19.81
C ILE A 182 17.00 16.05 20.53
N GLU A 183 17.56 17.14 20.01
CA GLU A 183 18.57 17.92 20.74
C GLU A 183 17.91 18.64 21.92
N LEU A 184 18.46 18.41 23.11
CA LEU A 184 17.92 18.88 24.38
C LEU A 184 18.95 19.67 25.17
N PRO A 185 18.51 20.68 25.94
CA PRO A 185 19.37 21.35 26.91
C PRO A 185 19.80 20.38 28.00
N THR A 186 20.96 20.63 28.60
CA THR A 186 21.45 19.82 29.70
C THR A 186 20.53 19.96 30.93
N PRO A 187 20.10 18.84 31.53
CA PRO A 187 19.19 18.87 32.67
C PRO A 187 19.93 19.44 33.89
N PRO A 188 19.29 20.28 34.73
CA PRO A 188 19.91 20.79 35.93
C PRO A 188 20.08 19.66 36.95
N ALA A 189 21.26 19.62 37.55
CA ALA A 189 21.64 18.64 38.57
C ALA A 189 22.15 19.37 39.81
N PHE A 190 21.29 20.18 40.45
CA PHE A 190 21.68 20.94 41.64
C PHE A 190 21.75 20.05 42.89
N TYR A 191 20.99 18.95 42.90
CA TYR A 191 20.93 18.02 44.03
C TYR A 191 21.20 16.57 43.62
N LEU A 192 21.53 16.33 42.34
CA LEU A 192 21.92 15.03 41.81
C LEU A 192 23.46 14.94 41.70
N GLU A 193 24.15 14.81 42.83
CA GLU A 193 25.51 14.28 42.83
C GLU A 193 25.40 12.75 42.72
N THR A 194 26.05 12.15 41.71
CA THR A 194 26.12 10.71 41.40
C THR A 194 24.84 10.05 40.84
N LEU A 195 24.74 10.01 39.51
CA LEU A 195 24.07 8.92 38.80
C LEU A 195 25.08 8.28 37.84
N ASP A 196 25.99 7.49 38.41
CA ASP A 196 26.55 6.34 37.70
C ASP A 196 25.43 5.30 37.64
N SER A 197 24.60 5.37 36.61
CA SER A 197 23.66 4.29 36.30
C SER A 197 23.67 4.14 34.78
N VAL A 198 24.50 3.19 34.35
CA VAL A 198 24.56 2.66 32.99
C VAL A 198 23.14 2.23 32.61
N PHE A 199 22.45 3.07 31.85
CA PHE A 199 21.21 2.68 31.18
C PHE A 199 21.55 2.31 29.74
N VAL A 200 21.42 1.03 29.45
CA VAL A 200 21.44 0.50 28.08
C VAL A 200 20.12 0.94 27.44
N PRO A 201 20.15 1.68 26.31
CA PRO A 201 18.90 2.01 25.61
C PRO A 201 18.18 0.70 25.27
N PRO A 202 16.84 0.64 25.36
CA PRO A 202 16.14 -0.52 24.83
C PRO A 202 16.54 -0.66 23.36
N SER A 203 17.23 -1.75 23.07
CA SER A 203 17.61 -2.10 21.70
C SER A 203 16.32 -2.17 20.89
N SER A 204 16.38 -1.68 19.65
CA SER A 204 15.30 -1.78 18.68
C SER A 204 15.09 -3.24 18.26
N GLU A 205 14.73 -4.11 19.21
CA GLU A 205 14.14 -5.40 18.90
C GLU A 205 12.71 -5.13 18.46
N VAL A 206 12.47 -5.46 17.20
CA VAL A 206 11.16 -5.55 16.57
C VAL A 206 10.27 -6.32 17.55
N LEU A 207 9.20 -5.68 18.02
CA LEU A 207 8.09 -6.38 18.67
C LEU A 207 7.50 -7.29 17.58
N GLU A 208 7.98 -8.53 17.51
CA GLU A 208 7.22 -9.63 16.94
C GLU A 208 5.97 -9.75 17.82
N GLN A 209 4.86 -9.25 17.31
CA GLN A 209 3.55 -9.49 17.88
C GLN A 209 3.30 -10.99 17.74
N ASP A 210 3.29 -11.71 18.87
CA ASP A 210 2.61 -12.99 18.97
C ASP A 210 1.12 -12.71 18.78
N ASP A 211 0.66 -12.90 17.55
CA ASP A 211 -0.76 -13.05 17.22
C ASP A 211 -1.21 -14.41 17.78
N GLU A 212 -1.49 -14.49 19.08
CA GLU A 212 -2.33 -15.56 19.62
C GLU A 212 -3.79 -15.21 19.30
N GLU A 213 -4.26 -15.74 18.16
CA GLU A 213 -5.68 -15.83 17.78
C GLU A 213 -6.44 -16.66 18.83
N GLU A 214 -7.22 -16.02 19.71
CA GLU A 214 -8.31 -16.69 20.42
C GLU A 214 -9.57 -16.64 19.55
N ASP A 215 -9.79 -17.74 18.81
CA ASP A 215 -11.05 -18.09 18.15
C ASP A 215 -12.13 -18.39 19.21
N GLU A 216 -13.03 -17.43 19.48
CA GLU A 216 -14.36 -17.75 20.02
C GLU A 216 -15.38 -17.79 18.86
N LEU A 217 -15.54 -18.99 18.32
CA LEU A 217 -16.64 -19.38 17.44
C LEU A 217 -17.94 -19.49 18.26
N GLU A 218 -18.79 -18.48 18.26
CA GLU A 218 -20.22 -18.67 18.53
C GLU A 218 -20.95 -18.87 17.19
N GLU A 219 -21.16 -20.14 16.85
CA GLU A 219 -22.02 -20.57 15.74
C GLU A 219 -23.48 -20.17 16.00
N GLU A 220 -24.08 -19.65 14.93
CA GLU A 220 -25.48 -19.25 14.78
C GLU A 220 -26.48 -20.39 15.04
N GLU A 221 -27.58 -20.10 15.75
CA GLU A 221 -28.87 -20.69 15.42
C GLU A 221 -29.96 -19.60 15.41
N GLU A 222 -29.93 -18.77 14.37
CA GLU A 222 -31.17 -18.22 13.81
C GLU A 222 -31.63 -19.18 12.70
N GLU A 223 -32.67 -19.96 12.98
CA GLU A 223 -33.87 -20.05 12.13
C GLU A 223 -34.72 -21.25 12.59
N ASN A 224 -35.91 -20.95 13.12
CA ASN A 224 -37.04 -21.68 12.58
C ASN A 224 -38.21 -20.75 12.30
N LEU A 225 -38.50 -20.68 11.01
CA LEU A 225 -39.52 -19.90 10.36
C LEU A 225 -40.90 -20.19 10.96
N ARG A 226 -41.66 -19.11 11.15
CA ARG A 226 -42.93 -18.86 10.46
C ARG A 226 -43.39 -20.04 9.57
N TRP A 227 -44.20 -20.96 10.10
CA TRP A 227 -45.46 -21.47 9.53
C TRP A 227 -46.15 -22.37 10.58
N GLY A 228 -47.31 -21.91 11.05
CA GLY A 228 -48.19 -22.58 12.01
C GLY A 228 -49.27 -21.63 12.49
#